data_AF-A0A9Y3RPH4-F1
#
_entry.id   AF-A0A9Y3RPH4-F1
#
_cell.length_a   1.000
_cell.length_b   1.000
_cell.length_c   1.000
_cell.angle_alpha   90.00
_cell.angle_beta   90.00
_cell.angle_gamma   90.00
#
_symmetry.space_group_name_H-M   'P 1'
#
loop_
_entity.id
_entity.type
_entity.pdbx_description
1 polymer ?
#
loop_
_entity_poly.entity_id
_entity_poly.type
_entity_poly.pdbx_seq_one_letter_code
_entity_poly.pdbx_strand_id
1 'polypeptide(L)'
;MSFQRVVFPYYPRLGRYNLNFYDAERACHDQDAIVASFDQLYDTWRGGMDWCNAGWLSDGTVQYPINTPREPCGGKNTVPGIRNYGLRDKDKNHYDVFCFTSHYKGRFYYLIQPFKLTYDEAVRACQKDGAQIAKVGQMYAAWKLLGYDRCDAGWLEDGSVRYPISHPRRRCSPTEAAVRFSGFPDKKHKLYGVYCFKGHN
;
A
#
# COMPACT_ATOMS: atom_id res chain seq x y z
N MET A 1 -25.32 5.82 -0.95
CA MET A 1 -23.98 6.10 -1.52
C MET A 1 -22.98 5.21 -0.82
N SER A 2 -22.40 4.23 -1.53
CA SER A 2 -21.30 3.42 -0.99
C SER A 2 -20.07 4.32 -0.84
N PHE A 3 -19.58 4.50 0.38
CA PHE A 3 -18.26 5.10 0.57
C PHE A 3 -17.24 4.10 0.02
N GLN A 4 -16.74 4.36 -1.18
CA GLN A 4 -15.67 3.58 -1.77
C GLN A 4 -14.40 3.75 -0.94
N ARG A 5 -13.97 2.67 -0.28
CA ARG A 5 -12.85 2.63 0.66
C ARG A 5 -11.99 1.39 0.37
N VAL A 6 -10.73 1.42 0.78
CA VAL A 6 -9.71 0.42 0.41
C VAL A 6 -8.89 0.05 1.64
N VAL A 7 -8.74 -1.25 1.90
CA VAL A 7 -7.71 -1.77 2.80
C VAL A 7 -6.46 -2.09 1.98
N PHE A 8 -5.29 -1.71 2.49
CA PHE A 8 -4.00 -2.04 1.89
C PHE A 8 -2.96 -2.42 2.95
N PRO A 9 -2.03 -3.34 2.61
CA PRO A 9 -0.94 -3.71 3.50
C PRO A 9 0.18 -2.68 3.44
N TYR A 10 0.83 -2.44 4.57
CA TYR A 10 1.94 -1.51 4.69
C TYR A 10 3.02 -1.99 5.66
N TYR A 11 4.29 -1.73 5.30
CA TYR A 11 5.44 -1.84 6.18
C TYR A 11 6.46 -0.74 5.80
N PRO A 12 7.24 -0.23 6.77
CA PRO A 12 8.15 0.89 6.56
C PRO A 12 9.47 0.46 5.92
N ARG A 13 10.33 1.44 5.64
CA ARG A 13 11.69 1.24 5.10
C ARG A 13 12.56 0.29 5.93
N LEU A 14 12.33 0.21 7.24
CA LEU A 14 13.07 -0.69 8.14
C LEU A 14 12.82 -2.18 7.82
N GLY A 15 11.77 -2.47 7.04
CA GLY A 15 11.41 -3.81 6.61
C GLY A 15 10.12 -4.30 7.27
N ARG A 16 9.79 -5.56 7.00
CA ARG A 16 8.60 -6.23 7.55
C ARG A 16 8.76 -6.46 9.05
N TYR A 17 7.64 -6.47 9.77
CA TYR A 17 7.57 -6.79 11.20
C TYR A 17 8.42 -5.88 12.07
N ASN A 18 8.39 -4.58 11.78
CA ASN A 18 9.13 -3.54 12.49
C ASN A 18 8.24 -2.43 13.08
N LEU A 19 6.91 -2.63 13.11
CA LEU A 19 5.98 -1.68 13.71
C LEU A 19 5.35 -2.28 14.96
N ASN A 20 5.51 -1.63 16.11
CA ASN A 20 4.58 -1.83 17.22
C ASN A 20 3.21 -1.19 16.86
N PHE A 21 2.20 -1.33 17.72
CA PHE A 21 0.85 -0.86 17.38
C PHE A 21 0.80 0.65 17.16
N TYR A 22 1.49 1.43 17.99
CA TYR A 22 1.48 2.90 17.89
C TYR A 22 2.30 3.41 16.70
N ASP A 23 3.40 2.74 16.35
CA ASP A 23 4.14 2.98 15.12
C ASP A 23 3.26 2.64 13.90
N ALA A 24 2.47 1.56 13.96
CA ALA A 24 1.54 1.18 12.91
C ALA A 24 0.43 2.22 12.70
N GLU A 25 -0.14 2.78 13.78
CA GLU A 25 -1.10 3.89 13.70
C GLU A 25 -0.49 5.10 13.02
N ARG A 26 0.71 5.53 13.45
CA ARG A 26 1.45 6.62 12.81
C ARG A 26 1.73 6.35 11.33
N ALA A 27 2.19 5.14 11.01
CA ALA A 27 2.49 4.76 9.63
C ALA A 27 1.26 4.85 8.72
N CYS A 28 0.08 4.40 9.17
CA CYS A 28 -1.14 4.58 8.39
C CYS A 28 -1.52 6.06 8.25
N HIS A 29 -1.44 6.84 9.33
CA HIS A 29 -1.74 8.27 9.29
C HIS A 29 -0.85 9.04 8.30
N ASP A 30 0.46 8.76 8.30
CA ASP A 30 1.41 9.35 7.36
C ASP A 30 1.05 9.02 5.90
N GLN A 31 0.39 7.89 5.65
CA GLN A 31 -0.09 7.48 4.32
C GLN A 31 -1.53 7.92 4.01
N ASP A 32 -2.06 8.93 4.71
CA ASP A 32 -3.45 9.41 4.63
C ASP A 32 -4.47 8.28 4.85
N ALA A 33 -4.23 7.45 5.84
CA ALA A 33 -5.06 6.30 6.19
C ALA A 33 -5.18 6.16 7.71
N ILE A 34 -6.03 5.24 8.15
CA ILE A 34 -6.12 4.79 9.55
C ILE A 34 -5.87 3.29 9.61
N VAL A 35 -5.61 2.73 10.79
CA VAL A 35 -5.53 1.26 10.92
C VAL A 35 -6.90 0.64 10.60
N ALA A 36 -6.91 -0.41 9.79
CA ALA A 36 -8.12 -1.10 9.40
C ALA A 36 -8.75 -1.84 10.59
N SER A 37 -10.08 -1.86 10.62
CA SER A 37 -10.84 -2.76 11.49
C SER A 37 -10.90 -4.17 10.90
N PHE A 38 -11.29 -5.15 11.73
CA PHE A 38 -11.54 -6.51 11.27
C PHE A 38 -12.60 -6.57 10.16
N ASP A 39 -13.73 -5.87 10.31
CA ASP A 39 -14.81 -5.89 9.31
C ASP A 39 -14.33 -5.39 7.95
N GLN A 40 -13.49 -4.34 7.93
CA GLN A 40 -12.90 -3.82 6.69
C GLN A 40 -11.92 -4.81 6.06
N LEU A 41 -11.08 -5.49 6.87
CA LEU A 41 -10.20 -6.54 6.37
C LEU A 41 -11.01 -7.72 5.81
N TYR A 42 -12.07 -8.13 6.52
CA TYR A 42 -12.96 -9.21 6.15
C TYR A 42 -13.66 -8.93 4.82
N ASP A 43 -14.22 -7.74 4.63
CA ASP A 43 -14.84 -7.35 3.36
C ASP A 43 -13.82 -7.34 2.21
N THR A 44 -12.60 -6.89 2.47
CA THR A 44 -11.54 -6.85 1.44
C THR A 44 -11.05 -8.26 1.09
N TRP A 45 -10.96 -9.17 2.08
CA TRP A 45 -10.68 -10.59 1.87
C TRP A 45 -11.78 -11.29 1.06
N ARG A 46 -13.06 -11.03 1.36
CA ARG A 46 -14.19 -11.51 0.55
C ARG A 46 -14.12 -10.99 -0.89
N GLY A 47 -13.58 -9.78 -1.07
CA GLY A 47 -13.26 -9.19 -2.37
C GLY A 47 -12.00 -9.74 -3.05
N GLY A 48 -11.38 -10.80 -2.52
CA GLY A 48 -10.26 -11.50 -3.14
C GLY A 48 -8.87 -11.14 -2.61
N MET A 49 -8.75 -10.34 -1.55
CA MET A 49 -7.44 -10.02 -0.97
C MET A 49 -6.75 -11.26 -0.41
N ASP A 50 -5.50 -11.44 -0.83
CA ASP A 50 -4.59 -12.47 -0.34
C ASP A 50 -3.26 -11.82 0.04
N TRP A 51 -2.92 -11.87 1.33
CA TRP A 51 -1.70 -11.27 1.86
C TRP A 51 -1.11 -12.12 2.98
N CYS A 52 0.08 -12.66 2.75
CA CYS A 52 0.75 -13.61 3.63
C CYS A 52 1.75 -12.97 4.61
N ASN A 53 1.38 -11.80 5.14
CA ASN A 53 2.11 -11.18 6.24
C ASN A 53 1.11 -10.77 7.33
N ALA A 54 1.44 -11.08 8.57
CA ALA A 54 0.67 -10.67 9.74
C ALA A 54 0.74 -9.15 9.94
N GLY A 55 -0.40 -8.51 10.14
CA GLY A 55 -0.47 -7.06 10.35
C GLY A 55 -1.45 -6.67 11.45
N TRP A 56 -1.17 -5.54 12.10
CA TRP A 56 -2.04 -4.92 13.09
C TRP A 56 -3.40 -4.51 12.53
N LEU A 57 -4.43 -4.65 13.35
CA LEU A 57 -5.78 -4.10 13.17
C LEU A 57 -6.13 -3.17 14.33
N SER A 58 -7.15 -2.32 14.13
CA SER A 58 -7.49 -1.20 15.04
C SER A 58 -7.87 -1.62 16.46
N ASP A 59 -8.30 -2.87 16.65
CA ASP A 59 -8.62 -3.44 17.95
C ASP A 59 -7.39 -3.97 18.72
N GLY A 60 -6.18 -3.86 18.14
CA GLY A 60 -4.96 -4.40 18.70
C GLY A 60 -4.76 -5.89 18.45
N THR A 61 -5.58 -6.50 17.59
CA THR A 61 -5.31 -7.85 17.09
C THR A 61 -4.34 -7.84 15.92
N VAL A 62 -3.75 -8.99 15.65
CA VAL A 62 -2.85 -9.20 14.52
C VAL A 62 -3.38 -10.34 13.67
N GLN A 63 -3.59 -10.08 12.39
CA GLN A 63 -4.26 -11.02 11.49
C GLN A 63 -3.68 -10.95 10.08
N TYR A 64 -4.01 -11.89 9.19
CA TYR A 64 -3.72 -11.78 7.75
C TYR A 64 -4.69 -12.59 6.87
N PRO A 65 -5.17 -12.03 5.74
CA PRO A 65 -6.15 -12.68 4.88
C PRO A 65 -5.50 -13.64 3.86
N ILE A 66 -5.96 -14.89 3.78
CA ILE A 66 -5.52 -15.86 2.76
C ILE A 66 -6.72 -16.31 1.94
N ASN A 67 -6.66 -16.07 0.63
CA ASN A 67 -7.67 -16.53 -0.33
C ASN A 67 -7.21 -17.83 -1.01
N THR A 68 -5.92 -17.96 -1.29
CA THR A 68 -5.28 -19.16 -1.86
C THR A 68 -4.36 -19.83 -0.83
N PRO A 69 -4.81 -20.89 -0.15
CA PRO A 69 -4.01 -21.64 0.82
C PRO A 69 -2.69 -22.15 0.24
N ARG A 70 -1.60 -22.03 1.02
CA ARG A 70 -0.25 -22.46 0.62
C ARG A 70 0.64 -22.62 1.85
N GLU A 71 1.65 -23.49 1.76
CA GLU A 71 2.50 -23.87 2.91
C GLU A 71 3.07 -22.68 3.70
N PRO A 72 3.71 -21.67 3.10
CA PRO A 72 4.29 -20.56 3.87
C PRO A 72 3.25 -19.66 4.55
N CYS A 73 1.95 -19.87 4.30
CA CYS A 73 0.85 -18.97 4.65
C CYS A 73 -0.22 -19.67 5.48
N GLY A 74 0.22 -20.49 6.44
CA GLY A 74 -0.66 -21.25 7.34
C GLY A 74 -0.99 -22.66 6.86
N GLY A 75 -0.30 -23.18 5.84
CA GLY A 75 -0.42 -24.58 5.40
C GLY A 75 -1.31 -24.78 4.17
N LYS A 76 -0.90 -25.68 3.27
CA LYS A 76 -1.62 -25.96 2.00
C LYS A 76 -2.99 -26.63 2.19
N ASN A 77 -3.19 -27.37 3.29
CA ASN A 77 -4.41 -28.13 3.56
C ASN A 77 -5.41 -27.35 4.42
N THR A 78 -5.34 -26.01 4.42
CA THR A 78 -6.24 -25.14 5.17
C THR A 78 -7.30 -24.53 4.27
N VAL A 79 -8.43 -24.13 4.85
CA VAL A 79 -9.48 -23.40 4.11
C VAL A 79 -9.13 -21.92 3.95
N PRO A 80 -9.57 -21.24 2.87
CA PRO A 80 -9.47 -19.79 2.77
C PRO A 80 -10.05 -19.10 4.00
N GLY A 81 -9.42 -18.02 4.45
CA GLY A 81 -9.87 -17.29 5.63
C GLY A 81 -8.85 -16.30 6.15
N ILE A 82 -9.24 -15.55 7.18
CA ILE A 82 -8.34 -14.67 7.92
C ILE A 82 -7.66 -15.49 9.01
N ARG A 83 -6.33 -15.53 8.96
CA ARG A 83 -5.51 -16.16 10.00
C ARG A 83 -5.38 -15.17 11.15
N ASN A 84 -5.71 -15.61 12.35
CA ASN A 84 -5.84 -14.75 13.52
C ASN A 84 -4.77 -15.10 14.57
N TYR A 85 -3.91 -14.14 14.90
CA TYR A 85 -2.95 -14.26 16.00
C TYR A 85 -3.52 -13.74 17.33
N GLY A 86 -4.71 -13.16 17.35
CA GLY A 86 -5.36 -12.62 18.54
C GLY A 86 -4.79 -11.27 18.96
N LEU A 87 -5.16 -10.83 20.17
CA LEU A 87 -4.60 -9.65 20.81
C LEU A 87 -3.11 -9.83 21.05
N ARG A 88 -2.34 -8.77 20.80
CA ARG A 88 -0.89 -8.73 21.01
C ARG A 88 -0.50 -7.55 21.87
N ASP A 89 0.66 -7.64 22.50
CA ASP A 89 1.22 -6.58 23.32
C ASP A 89 1.57 -5.39 22.40
N LYS A 90 0.84 -4.29 22.57
CA LYS A 90 0.89 -3.11 21.68
C LYS A 90 2.24 -2.40 21.68
N ASP A 91 3.03 -2.57 22.74
CA ASP A 91 4.34 -1.94 22.92
C ASP A 91 5.48 -2.88 22.48
N LYS A 92 5.39 -4.17 22.80
CA LYS A 92 6.50 -5.13 22.63
C LYS A 92 6.48 -5.88 21.31
N ASN A 93 5.30 -6.17 20.77
CA ASN A 93 5.22 -6.98 19.56
C ASN A 93 5.34 -6.10 18.31
N HIS A 94 5.91 -6.67 17.24
CA HIS A 94 6.19 -5.95 16.00
C HIS A 94 5.66 -6.73 14.81
N TYR A 95 4.91 -6.05 13.94
CA TYR A 95 4.24 -6.63 12.77
C TYR A 95 4.21 -5.62 11.61
N ASP A 96 3.58 -5.99 10.49
CA ASP A 96 3.16 -5.04 9.47
C ASP A 96 1.84 -4.38 9.91
N VAL A 97 1.16 -3.65 9.03
CA VAL A 97 -0.17 -3.09 9.34
C VAL A 97 -1.07 -3.15 8.11
N PHE A 98 -2.37 -3.34 8.34
CA PHE A 98 -3.39 -3.07 7.33
C PHE A 98 -3.94 -1.67 7.53
N CYS A 99 -3.71 -0.80 6.56
CA CYS A 99 -4.23 0.55 6.56
C CYS A 99 -5.52 0.62 5.75
N PHE A 100 -6.40 1.52 6.13
CA PHE A 100 -7.69 1.75 5.53
C PHE A 100 -7.81 3.21 5.10
N THR A 101 -8.11 3.41 3.82
CA THR A 101 -8.28 4.73 3.24
C THR A 101 -9.59 4.84 2.45
N SER A 102 -9.97 6.07 2.13
CA SER A 102 -11.14 6.41 1.33
C SER A 102 -10.75 7.10 0.03
N HIS A 103 -11.70 7.26 -0.88
CA HIS A 103 -11.50 8.09 -2.07
C HIS A 103 -11.06 9.51 -1.69
N TYR A 104 -10.00 10.00 -2.34
CA TYR A 104 -9.49 11.35 -2.14
C TYR A 104 -10.08 12.34 -3.15
N LYS A 105 -10.39 13.55 -2.72
CA LYS A 105 -10.73 14.66 -3.63
C LYS A 105 -9.43 15.22 -4.22
N GLY A 106 -9.06 14.76 -5.41
CA GLY A 106 -7.88 15.24 -6.11
C GLY A 106 -7.51 14.35 -7.28
N ARG A 107 -6.37 14.66 -7.90
CA ARG A 107 -5.82 13.93 -9.05
C ARG A 107 -4.53 13.23 -8.67
N PHE A 108 -4.56 11.89 -8.69
CA PHE A 108 -3.37 11.03 -8.64
C PHE A 108 -2.88 10.75 -10.07
N TYR A 109 -1.59 10.92 -10.34
CA TYR A 109 -1.02 10.70 -11.67
C TYR A 109 0.49 10.46 -11.63
N TYR A 110 0.99 9.77 -12.65
CA TYR A 110 2.41 9.68 -12.93
C TYR A 110 2.87 10.93 -13.69
N LEU A 111 3.86 11.66 -13.17
CA LEU A 111 4.41 12.84 -13.82
C LEU A 111 5.47 12.43 -14.84
N ILE A 112 5.21 12.72 -16.12
CA ILE A 112 6.15 12.43 -17.21
C ILE A 112 7.33 13.41 -17.11
N GLN A 113 8.54 12.87 -17.06
CA GLN A 113 9.79 13.62 -17.04
C GLN A 113 10.73 13.06 -18.13
N PRO A 114 11.62 13.90 -18.70
CA PRO A 114 12.53 13.46 -19.77
C PRO A 114 13.55 12.42 -19.31
N PHE A 115 13.87 12.41 -18.01
CA PHE A 115 14.83 11.48 -17.42
C PHE A 115 14.27 10.90 -16.11
N LYS A 116 14.84 9.77 -15.68
CA LYS A 116 14.61 9.20 -14.35
C LYS A 116 15.17 10.13 -13.27
N LEU A 117 14.59 10.07 -12.08
CA LEU A 117 14.78 11.03 -11.01
C LEU A 117 15.37 10.36 -9.77
N THR A 118 16.20 11.10 -9.04
CA THR A 118 16.42 10.82 -7.61
C THR A 118 15.15 11.10 -6.82
N TYR A 119 15.08 10.67 -5.56
CA TYR A 119 13.94 10.98 -4.70
C TYR A 119 13.73 12.50 -4.53
N ASP A 120 14.80 13.26 -4.28
CA ASP A 120 14.70 14.71 -4.08
C ASP A 120 14.37 15.47 -5.37
N GLU A 121 14.75 14.95 -6.53
CA GLU A 121 14.31 15.46 -7.83
C GLU A 121 12.82 15.15 -8.07
N ALA A 122 12.36 13.96 -7.69
CA ALA A 122 10.96 13.56 -7.78
C ALA A 122 10.04 14.44 -6.93
N VAL A 123 10.40 14.71 -5.68
CA VAL A 123 9.66 15.64 -4.80
C VAL A 123 9.58 17.03 -5.43
N ARG A 124 10.70 17.59 -5.87
CA ARG A 124 10.75 18.92 -6.51
C ARG A 124 9.97 18.97 -7.82
N ALA A 125 9.94 17.87 -8.60
CA ALA A 125 9.19 17.81 -9.84
C ALA A 125 7.68 17.92 -9.59
N CYS A 126 7.13 17.20 -8.61
CA CYS A 126 5.72 17.35 -8.24
C CYS A 126 5.41 18.77 -7.75
N GLN A 127 6.28 19.35 -6.91
CA GLN A 127 6.11 20.72 -6.41
C GLN A 127 6.06 21.76 -7.53
N LYS A 128 6.97 21.65 -8.52
CA LYS A 128 6.98 22.54 -9.70
C LYS A 128 5.71 22.41 -10.56
N ASP A 129 5.05 21.25 -10.54
CA ASP A 129 3.77 21.00 -11.21
C ASP A 129 2.55 21.48 -10.38
N GLY A 130 2.80 22.10 -9.22
CA GLY A 130 1.77 22.54 -8.29
C GLY A 130 1.05 21.35 -7.62
N ALA A 131 1.79 20.28 -7.35
CA ALA A 131 1.33 19.06 -6.70
C ALA A 131 2.30 18.63 -5.59
N GLN A 132 1.93 17.60 -4.82
CA GLN A 132 2.79 16.94 -3.86
C GLN A 132 3.21 15.57 -4.40
N ILE A 133 4.32 15.01 -3.91
CA ILE A 133 4.61 13.60 -4.17
C ILE A 133 3.50 12.76 -3.54
N ALA A 134 3.01 11.75 -4.26
CA ALA A 134 1.85 11.00 -3.81
C ALA A 134 2.20 10.06 -2.64
N LYS A 135 1.21 9.85 -1.76
CA LYS A 135 1.28 8.86 -0.68
C LYS A 135 0.85 7.48 -1.14
N VAL A 136 1.21 6.45 -0.36
CA VAL A 136 0.85 5.07 -0.65
C VAL A 136 -0.66 4.87 -0.63
N GLY A 137 -1.37 5.45 0.35
CA GLY A 137 -2.83 5.36 0.43
C GLY A 137 -3.51 5.92 -0.82
N GLN A 138 -3.02 7.05 -1.34
CA GLN A 138 -3.51 7.68 -2.58
C GLN A 138 -3.32 6.78 -3.80
N MET A 139 -2.19 6.06 -3.91
CA MET A 139 -1.99 5.08 -4.98
C MET A 139 -2.98 3.91 -4.87
N TYR A 140 -3.19 3.35 -3.67
CA TYR A 140 -4.13 2.23 -3.48
C TYR A 140 -5.58 2.65 -3.76
N ALA A 141 -5.97 3.86 -3.36
CA ALA A 141 -7.28 4.41 -3.69
C ALA A 141 -7.45 4.60 -5.20
N ALA A 142 -6.49 5.21 -5.89
CA ALA A 142 -6.54 5.40 -7.33
C ALA A 142 -6.59 4.06 -8.09
N TRP A 143 -5.77 3.09 -7.69
CA TRP A 143 -5.74 1.74 -8.27
C TRP A 143 -7.08 1.02 -8.07
N LYS A 144 -7.56 0.88 -6.83
CA LYS A 144 -8.72 0.03 -6.51
C LYS A 144 -10.05 0.68 -6.87
N LEU A 145 -10.18 1.99 -6.71
CA LEU A 145 -11.46 2.70 -6.85
C LEU A 145 -11.64 3.34 -8.24
N LEU A 146 -10.54 3.79 -8.85
CA LEU A 146 -10.56 4.48 -10.14
C LEU A 146 -9.98 3.63 -11.28
N GLY A 147 -9.54 2.39 -10.99
CA GLY A 147 -8.95 1.50 -11.99
C GLY A 147 -7.62 2.02 -12.54
N TYR A 148 -6.90 2.87 -11.79
CA TYR A 148 -5.66 3.46 -12.26
C TYR A 148 -4.63 2.37 -12.57
N ASP A 149 -4.01 2.46 -13.74
CA ASP A 149 -3.14 1.44 -14.29
C ASP A 149 -1.92 2.08 -14.95
N ARG A 150 -0.73 1.74 -14.44
CA ARG A 150 0.55 2.26 -14.94
C ARG A 150 1.67 1.27 -14.66
N CYS A 151 2.35 0.85 -15.73
CA CYS A 151 3.50 -0.05 -15.66
C CYS A 151 4.83 0.70 -15.62
N ASP A 152 4.90 1.73 -14.77
CA ASP A 152 6.12 2.51 -14.55
C ASP A 152 6.39 2.63 -13.05
N ALA A 153 7.53 2.09 -12.61
CA ALA A 153 8.00 2.25 -11.24
C ALA A 153 8.30 3.74 -10.94
N GLY A 154 7.69 4.25 -9.87
CA GLY A 154 7.84 5.65 -9.46
C GLY A 154 7.93 5.80 -7.95
N TRP A 155 8.62 6.87 -7.54
CA TRP A 155 8.73 7.27 -6.15
C TRP A 155 7.37 7.67 -5.56
N LEU A 156 7.19 7.34 -4.28
CA LEU A 156 6.14 7.82 -3.39
C LEU A 156 6.75 8.51 -2.16
N GLU A 157 5.95 9.24 -1.41
CA GLU A 157 6.39 10.08 -0.28
C GLU A 157 7.13 9.30 0.83
N ASP A 158 6.73 8.05 1.09
CA ASP A 158 7.41 7.17 2.06
C ASP A 158 8.84 6.77 1.62
N GLY A 159 9.26 7.19 0.42
CA GLY A 159 10.52 6.81 -0.21
C GLY A 159 10.49 5.39 -0.77
N SER A 160 9.32 4.75 -0.85
CA SER A 160 9.17 3.51 -1.60
C SER A 160 9.04 3.78 -3.09
N VAL A 161 9.30 2.73 -3.86
CA VAL A 161 9.01 2.71 -5.30
C VAL A 161 7.93 1.68 -5.56
N ARG A 162 6.86 2.10 -6.21
CA ARG A 162 5.69 1.25 -6.51
C ARG A 162 5.14 1.54 -7.90
N TYR A 163 4.28 0.65 -8.39
CA TYR A 163 3.48 0.89 -9.59
C TYR A 163 2.16 0.08 -9.54
N PRO A 164 1.01 0.68 -9.89
CA PRO A 164 -0.30 0.02 -9.86
C PRO A 164 -0.65 -0.65 -11.19
N ILE A 165 -1.08 -1.91 -11.16
CA ILE A 165 -1.63 -2.63 -12.33
C ILE A 165 -3.06 -3.04 -12.04
N SER A 166 -4.01 -2.51 -12.79
CA SER A 166 -5.42 -2.90 -12.74
C SER A 166 -5.76 -3.96 -13.80
N HIS A 167 -5.02 -3.97 -14.92
CA HIS A 167 -5.19 -4.90 -16.03
C HIS A 167 -3.91 -5.75 -16.20
N PRO A 168 -3.90 -7.00 -15.69
CA PRO A 168 -2.75 -7.91 -15.79
C PRO A 168 -2.23 -8.08 -17.22
N ARG A 169 -0.91 -8.06 -17.38
CA ARG A 169 -0.22 -8.22 -18.68
C ARG A 169 1.25 -8.60 -18.51
N ARG A 170 1.77 -9.35 -19.50
CA ARG A 170 3.04 -10.09 -19.45
C ARG A 170 4.26 -9.31 -18.92
N ARG A 171 4.46 -8.06 -19.31
CA ARG A 171 5.66 -7.27 -18.95
C ARG A 171 5.57 -6.56 -17.60
N CYS A 172 4.40 -6.55 -16.98
CA CYS A 172 4.10 -5.69 -15.83
C CYS A 172 3.65 -6.51 -14.63
N SER A 173 2.62 -7.32 -14.85
CA SER A 173 2.03 -8.19 -13.85
C SER A 173 1.27 -9.28 -14.58
N PRO A 174 1.86 -10.46 -14.84
CA PRO A 174 1.29 -11.44 -15.77
C PRO A 174 -0.09 -11.96 -15.36
N THR A 175 -0.36 -12.08 -14.06
CA THR A 175 -1.49 -12.85 -13.54
C THR A 175 -2.42 -12.09 -12.60
N GLU A 176 -2.01 -10.92 -12.10
CA GLU A 176 -2.67 -10.32 -10.93
C GLU A 176 -2.79 -8.80 -11.05
N ALA A 177 -3.95 -8.26 -10.69
CA ALA A 177 -4.12 -6.83 -10.48
C ALA A 177 -3.60 -6.49 -9.08
N ALA A 178 -2.58 -5.66 -8.99
CA ALA A 178 -1.94 -5.32 -7.72
C ALA A 178 -1.17 -4.00 -7.81
N VAL A 179 -0.99 -3.35 -6.66
CA VAL A 179 0.09 -2.38 -6.47
C VAL A 179 1.38 -3.15 -6.24
N ARG A 180 2.29 -3.10 -7.22
CA ARG A 180 3.58 -3.77 -7.15
C ARG A 180 4.57 -2.92 -6.36
N PHE A 181 5.29 -3.56 -5.44
CA PHE A 181 6.30 -2.94 -4.59
C PHE A 181 7.70 -3.31 -5.07
N SER A 182 8.52 -2.31 -5.37
CA SER A 182 9.89 -2.48 -5.87
C SER A 182 10.97 -2.27 -4.81
N GLY A 183 10.61 -1.91 -3.58
CA GLY A 183 11.55 -1.70 -2.48
C GLY A 183 11.65 -0.26 -2.02
N PHE A 184 12.63 -0.03 -1.13
CA PHE A 184 13.11 1.27 -0.69
C PHE A 184 14.56 1.48 -1.19
N PRO A 185 14.76 1.79 -2.49
CA PRO A 185 16.08 1.94 -3.07
C PRO A 185 16.83 3.17 -2.54
N ASP A 186 18.13 3.26 -2.82
CA ASP A 186 18.91 4.46 -2.48
C ASP A 186 18.32 5.69 -3.17
N LYS A 187 17.97 6.69 -2.35
CA LYS A 187 17.35 7.95 -2.78
C LYS A 187 18.23 8.76 -3.72
N LYS A 188 19.54 8.50 -3.77
CA LYS A 188 20.52 9.21 -4.62
C LYS A 188 20.55 8.70 -6.07
N HIS A 189 19.98 7.53 -6.36
CA HIS A 189 20.04 6.93 -7.69
C HIS A 189 18.90 7.42 -8.60
N LYS A 190 19.23 7.79 -9.84
CA LYS A 190 18.29 8.27 -10.87
C LYS A 190 17.66 7.11 -11.64
N LEU A 191 16.79 6.34 -10.99
CA LEU A 191 16.27 5.08 -11.55
C LEU A 191 14.77 5.08 -11.83
N TYR A 192 13.99 5.97 -11.19
CA TYR A 192 12.53 5.86 -11.18
C TYR A 192 11.85 7.16 -11.61
N GLY A 193 10.58 7.05 -12.00
CA GLY A 193 9.72 8.23 -12.18
C GLY A 193 9.15 8.71 -10.85
N VAL A 194 8.04 9.44 -10.91
CA VAL A 194 7.35 9.90 -9.71
C VAL A 194 5.84 9.89 -9.91
N TYR A 195 5.11 9.50 -8.87
CA TYR A 195 3.67 9.71 -8.76
C TYR A 195 3.43 10.98 -7.95
N CYS A 196 2.57 11.85 -8.47
CA CYS A 196 2.16 13.08 -7.82
C CYS A 196 0.68 13.03 -7.48
N PHE A 197 0.30 13.81 -6.47
CA PHE A 197 -1.07 14.04 -6.09
C PHE A 197 -1.34 15.54 -6.02
N LYS A 198 -2.41 15.98 -6.69
CA LYS A 198 -2.87 17.37 -6.68
C LYS A 198 -4.25 17.43 -6.05
N GLY A 199 -4.35 17.99 -4.85
CA GLY A 199 -5.64 18.24 -4.20
C GLY A 199 -6.51 19.19 -5.02
N HIS A 200 -7.82 19.03 -4.93
CA HIS A 200 -8.74 20.08 -5.38
C HIS A 200 -8.80 21.15 -4.29
N ASN A 201 -8.39 22.38 -4.63
CA ASN A 201 -8.63 23.56 -3.80
C ASN A 201 -10.14 23.81 -3.67
#